data_AF-A0A928P084-F1
#
_entry.id   AF-A0A928P084-F1
#
_cell.length_a   1.000
_cell.length_b   1.000
_cell.length_c   1.000
_cell.angle_alpha   90.00
_cell.angle_beta   90.00
_cell.angle_gamma   90.00
#
_symmetry.space_group_name_H-M   'P 1'
#
loop_
_entity.id
_entity.type
_entity.pdbx_description
1 polymer ?
#
loop_
_entity_poly.entity_id
_entity_poly.type
_entity_poly.pdbx_seq_one_letter_code
_entity_poly.pdbx_strand_id
1 'polypeptide(L)'
;MANEKKKKSPKKKLLIAIGGLVILVAFICVLIVVIPQSKNTQESLNEVSAVSMADNEDVKADYQAFANRVDTTAGAKYYSDEIEGIYNLIETLDDVMDYYNEFLPLAIDVNKYAGPINTHLNNIKNIQKNLNAIMVDAKKDSTDGITHLQNFWIDYRETFNQQLKEYTSLFSLLNQTYHVSLGNAFAVNEASELVLNSVDDYMNVISNMINSLVEKNIKGSKETDYELGSLIAKIDGFGKFVDKHLTTNRYFIERYYFEGDANIEVLNMFYQSFGQENFVAVIESLEYSSDVLTVNYFTGQNLDSTKLAIAKIVKTFIKGDA
;
A
#
# COMPACT_ATOMS: atom_id res chain seq x y z
N MET A 1 30.97 -61.19 -42.76
CA MET A 1 30.93 -60.63 -41.39
C MET A 1 30.13 -59.34 -41.44
N ALA A 2 28.81 -59.42 -41.24
CA ALA A 2 27.90 -58.27 -41.30
C ALA A 2 27.53 -57.82 -39.88
N ASN A 3 27.63 -56.52 -39.65
CA ASN A 3 27.53 -55.86 -38.35
C ASN A 3 26.06 -55.46 -38.10
N GLU A 4 25.34 -56.20 -37.24
CA GLU A 4 23.96 -55.88 -36.88
C GLU A 4 23.90 -54.76 -35.82
N LYS A 5 23.66 -53.53 -36.27
CA LYS A 5 23.28 -52.41 -35.39
C LYS A 5 21.85 -52.63 -34.86
N LYS A 6 21.73 -52.98 -33.58
CA LYS A 6 20.46 -53.01 -32.83
C LYS A 6 19.78 -51.63 -32.88
N LYS A 7 18.73 -51.49 -33.70
CA LYS A 7 17.85 -50.33 -33.78
C LYS A 7 17.02 -50.24 -32.48
N LYS A 8 17.38 -49.35 -31.55
CA LYS A 8 16.58 -49.09 -30.33
C LYS A 8 15.20 -48.55 -30.73
N SER A 9 14.15 -49.29 -30.37
CA SER A 9 12.75 -48.97 -30.67
C SER A 9 12.31 -47.61 -30.09
N PRO A 10 11.67 -46.73 -30.88
CA PRO A 10 11.24 -45.40 -30.46
C PRO A 10 10.17 -45.43 -29.35
N LYS A 11 9.44 -46.54 -29.19
CA LYS A 11 8.41 -46.69 -28.16
C LYS A 11 8.98 -46.68 -26.73
N LYS A 12 10.22 -47.15 -26.53
CA LYS A 12 10.89 -47.12 -25.21
C LYS A 12 11.27 -45.70 -24.77
N LYS A 13 11.61 -44.81 -25.71
CA LYS A 13 11.94 -43.41 -25.39
C LYS A 13 10.70 -42.61 -25.00
N LEU A 14 9.56 -42.87 -25.67
CA LEU A 14 8.29 -42.22 -25.37
C LEU A 14 7.74 -42.60 -23.97
N LEU A 15 7.83 -43.89 -23.60
CA LEU A 15 7.42 -44.37 -22.27
C LEU A 15 8.26 -43.80 -21.13
N ILE A 16 9.58 -43.63 -21.35
CA ILE A 16 10.47 -43.00 -20.37
C ILE A 16 10.19 -41.50 -20.26
N ALA A 17 9.87 -40.82 -21.36
CA ALA A 17 9.50 -39.41 -21.35
C ALA A 17 8.17 -39.15 -20.63
N ILE A 18 7.15 -40.00 -20.85
CA ILE A 18 5.85 -39.91 -20.17
C ILE A 18 6.00 -40.25 -18.69
N GLY A 19 6.77 -41.28 -18.34
CA GLY A 19 7.08 -41.62 -16.95
C GLY A 19 7.83 -40.50 -16.21
N GLY A 20 8.78 -39.84 -16.88
CA GLY A 20 9.46 -38.66 -16.36
C GLY A 20 8.54 -37.47 -16.16
N LEU A 21 7.60 -37.23 -17.08
CA LEU A 21 6.63 -36.13 -16.98
C LEU A 21 5.64 -36.35 -15.82
N VAL A 22 5.17 -37.58 -15.60
CA VAL A 22 4.27 -37.91 -14.49
C VAL A 22 4.99 -37.78 -13.14
N ILE A 23 6.27 -38.18 -13.07
CA ILE A 23 7.08 -37.97 -11.86
C ILE A 23 7.34 -36.48 -11.63
N LEU A 24 7.60 -35.69 -12.69
CA LEU A 24 7.78 -34.25 -12.58
C LEU A 24 6.49 -33.54 -12.11
N VAL A 25 5.33 -33.90 -12.67
CA VAL A 25 4.03 -33.37 -12.24
C VAL A 25 3.73 -33.79 -10.80
N ALA A 26 4.01 -35.05 -10.42
CA ALA A 26 3.90 -35.48 -9.04
C ALA A 26 4.87 -34.74 -8.10
N PHE A 27 6.09 -34.42 -8.55
CA PHE A 27 7.06 -33.63 -7.78
C PHE A 27 6.61 -32.17 -7.65
N ILE A 28 6.00 -31.58 -8.68
CA ILE A 28 5.41 -30.24 -8.64
C ILE A 28 4.18 -30.22 -7.73
N CYS A 29 3.30 -31.22 -7.80
CA CYS A 29 2.17 -31.35 -6.89
C CYS A 29 2.62 -31.60 -5.44
N VAL A 30 3.68 -32.37 -5.21
CA VAL A 30 4.26 -32.57 -3.86
C VAL A 30 4.97 -31.30 -3.38
N LEU A 31 5.64 -30.54 -4.25
CA LEU A 31 6.17 -29.22 -3.91
C LEU A 31 5.07 -28.24 -3.54
N ILE A 32 3.91 -28.25 -4.22
CA ILE A 32 2.73 -27.45 -3.84
C ILE A 32 2.11 -27.91 -2.51
N VAL A 33 2.20 -29.21 -2.18
CA VAL A 33 1.60 -29.80 -0.95
C VAL A 33 2.55 -29.77 0.27
N VAL A 34 3.85 -29.57 0.08
CA VAL A 34 4.88 -29.58 1.15
C VAL A 34 5.46 -28.18 1.43
N ILE A 35 4.85 -27.10 0.93
CA ILE A 35 5.10 -25.77 1.50
C ILE A 35 4.36 -25.70 2.85
N PRO A 36 5.07 -25.56 3.99
CA PRO A 36 4.44 -25.39 5.28
C PRO A 36 3.56 -24.14 5.21
N GLN A 37 2.28 -24.31 5.48
CA GLN A 37 1.32 -23.23 5.29
C GLN A 37 1.65 -22.03 6.18
N SER A 38 1.82 -20.88 5.54
CA SER A 38 1.70 -19.50 6.05
C SER A 38 0.31 -19.16 6.64
N LYS A 39 -0.48 -20.18 7.01
CA LYS A 39 -1.90 -20.09 7.36
C LYS A 39 -2.19 -19.02 8.41
N ASN A 40 -1.33 -18.89 9.42
CA ASN A 40 -1.54 -17.94 10.52
C ASN A 40 -1.35 -16.47 10.09
N THR A 41 -0.42 -16.19 9.17
CA THR A 41 -0.19 -14.80 8.72
C THR A 41 -1.26 -14.34 7.75
N GLN A 42 -1.67 -15.21 6.82
CA GLN A 42 -2.78 -14.94 5.91
C GLN A 42 -4.10 -14.77 6.70
N GLU A 43 -4.34 -15.63 7.68
CA GLU A 43 -5.48 -15.51 8.60
C GLU A 43 -5.42 -14.20 9.39
N SER A 44 -4.25 -13.80 9.90
CA SER A 44 -4.07 -12.53 10.60
C SER A 44 -4.31 -11.31 9.70
N LEU A 45 -3.89 -11.34 8.43
CA LEU A 45 -4.18 -10.29 7.44
C LEU A 45 -5.70 -10.19 7.19
N ASN A 46 -6.35 -11.33 6.99
CA ASN A 46 -7.81 -11.37 6.82
C ASN A 46 -8.54 -10.85 8.07
N GLU A 47 -8.05 -11.16 9.27
CA GLU A 47 -8.61 -10.64 10.53
C GLU A 47 -8.45 -9.12 10.69
N VAL A 48 -7.35 -8.55 10.19
CA VAL A 48 -7.16 -7.09 10.17
C VAL A 48 -8.16 -6.44 9.20
N SER A 49 -8.26 -6.96 7.98
CA SER A 49 -9.19 -6.47 6.96
C SER A 49 -10.64 -6.54 7.46
N ALA A 50 -11.02 -7.66 8.10
CA ALA A 50 -12.36 -7.83 8.66
C ALA A 50 -12.76 -6.84 9.77
N VAL A 51 -11.79 -6.18 10.43
CA VAL A 51 -12.07 -5.12 11.41
C VAL A 51 -11.81 -3.72 10.87
N SER A 52 -11.30 -3.60 9.64
CA SER A 52 -11.12 -2.33 8.97
C SER A 52 -12.43 -1.55 8.91
N MET A 53 -12.33 -0.23 9.03
CA MET A 53 -13.49 0.64 8.84
C MET A 53 -13.98 0.69 7.39
N ALA A 54 -13.12 0.33 6.43
CA ALA A 54 -13.50 0.26 5.02
C ALA A 54 -14.46 -0.91 4.75
N ASP A 55 -14.18 -2.07 5.36
CA ASP A 55 -14.88 -3.33 5.10
C ASP A 55 -16.02 -3.65 6.08
N ASN A 56 -16.09 -2.94 7.21
CA ASN A 56 -17.15 -3.13 8.20
C ASN A 56 -18.29 -2.12 8.00
N GLU A 57 -19.41 -2.57 7.44
CA GLU A 57 -20.58 -1.73 7.10
C GLU A 57 -21.15 -0.94 8.29
N ASP A 58 -21.21 -1.53 9.48
CA ASP A 58 -21.72 -0.84 10.68
C ASP A 58 -20.77 0.29 11.09
N VAL A 59 -19.46 0.03 11.05
CA VAL A 59 -18.42 1.03 11.33
C VAL A 59 -18.44 2.12 10.26
N LYS A 60 -18.55 1.77 8.99
CA LYS A 60 -18.66 2.70 7.86
C LYS A 60 -19.85 3.64 8.03
N ALA A 61 -21.01 3.11 8.43
CA ALA A 61 -22.19 3.92 8.72
C ALA A 61 -21.96 4.89 9.90
N ASP A 62 -21.25 4.46 10.94
CA ASP A 62 -20.88 5.32 12.06
C ASP A 62 -19.94 6.46 11.64
N TYR A 63 -18.94 6.17 10.80
CA TYR A 63 -18.05 7.17 10.21
C TYR A 63 -18.82 8.20 9.37
N GLN A 64 -19.66 7.73 8.45
CA GLN A 64 -20.46 8.61 7.59
C GLN A 64 -21.43 9.48 8.41
N ALA A 65 -22.06 8.91 9.44
CA ALA A 65 -22.94 9.68 10.33
C ALA A 65 -22.17 10.79 11.06
N PHE A 66 -20.97 10.49 11.55
CA PHE A 66 -20.12 11.49 12.21
C PHE A 66 -19.62 12.56 11.23
N ALA A 67 -19.13 12.17 10.04
CA ALA A 67 -18.68 13.10 9.00
C ALA A 67 -19.80 14.08 8.59
N ASN A 68 -21.01 13.56 8.31
CA ASN A 68 -22.17 14.38 7.98
C ASN A 68 -22.53 15.37 9.10
N ARG A 69 -22.45 14.94 10.37
CA ARG A 69 -22.69 15.84 11.50
C ARG A 69 -21.66 16.97 11.52
N VAL A 70 -20.38 16.62 11.40
CA VAL A 70 -19.27 17.58 11.42
C VAL A 70 -19.34 18.57 10.26
N ASP A 71 -19.70 18.13 9.04
CA ASP A 71 -19.85 19.01 7.87
C ASP A 71 -20.94 20.09 8.08
N THR A 72 -22.00 19.76 8.82
CA THR A 72 -23.06 20.72 9.16
C THR A 72 -22.74 21.62 10.35
N THR A 73 -21.66 21.35 11.09
CA THR A 73 -21.26 22.15 12.26
C THR A 73 -20.47 23.38 11.82
N ALA A 74 -20.95 24.56 12.21
CA ALA A 74 -20.32 25.83 11.85
C ALA A 74 -18.85 25.88 12.32
N GLY A 75 -17.94 26.03 11.35
CA GLY A 75 -16.51 26.11 11.62
C GLY A 75 -15.81 24.76 11.74
N ALA A 76 -16.46 23.62 11.48
CA ALA A 76 -15.85 22.29 11.62
C ALA A 76 -15.49 21.61 10.28
N LYS A 77 -15.58 22.32 9.15
CA LYS A 77 -15.44 21.75 7.79
C LYS A 77 -14.15 20.96 7.57
N TYR A 78 -13.00 21.47 8.03
CA TYR A 78 -11.72 20.78 7.87
C TYR A 78 -11.68 19.43 8.60
N TYR A 79 -12.44 19.25 9.70
CA TYR A 79 -12.56 17.93 10.33
C TYR A 79 -13.30 16.94 9.41
N SER A 80 -14.34 17.39 8.70
CA SER A 80 -15.03 16.55 7.70
C SER A 80 -14.10 16.15 6.55
N ASP A 81 -13.38 17.12 5.98
CA ASP A 81 -12.45 16.88 4.87
C ASP A 81 -11.31 15.92 5.31
N GLU A 82 -10.87 15.99 6.57
CA GLU A 82 -9.86 15.06 7.11
C GLU A 82 -10.41 13.66 7.37
N ILE A 83 -11.65 13.54 7.86
CA ILE A 83 -12.31 12.22 8.03
C ILE A 83 -12.38 11.50 6.69
N GLU A 84 -12.80 12.20 5.63
CA GLU A 84 -12.85 11.66 4.28
C GLU A 84 -11.45 11.25 3.78
N GLY A 85 -10.45 12.10 3.99
CA GLY A 85 -9.06 11.77 3.68
C GLY A 85 -8.56 10.51 4.40
N ILE A 86 -8.80 10.40 5.71
CA ILE A 86 -8.39 9.23 6.50
C ILE A 86 -9.12 7.96 6.03
N TYR A 87 -10.41 8.07 5.72
CA TYR A 87 -11.18 6.95 5.19
C TYR A 87 -10.59 6.43 3.87
N ASN A 88 -10.34 7.33 2.92
CA ASN A 88 -9.71 6.99 1.63
C ASN A 88 -8.31 6.38 1.79
N LEU A 89 -7.53 6.90 2.76
CA LEU A 89 -6.22 6.32 3.08
C LEU A 89 -6.38 4.87 3.54
N ILE A 90 -7.38 4.55 4.36
CA ILE A 90 -7.55 3.20 4.89
C ILE A 90 -8.03 2.23 3.81
N GLU A 91 -8.95 2.63 2.93
CA GLU A 91 -9.26 1.83 1.73
C GLU A 91 -7.99 1.52 0.92
N THR A 92 -7.12 2.53 0.75
CA THR A 92 -5.83 2.35 0.06
C THR A 92 -4.89 1.40 0.81
N LEU A 93 -4.85 1.44 2.14
CA LEU A 93 -4.04 0.53 2.96
C LEU A 93 -4.54 -0.91 2.86
N ASP A 94 -5.85 -1.10 2.80
CA ASP A 94 -6.48 -2.43 2.64
C ASP A 94 -6.15 -3.00 1.25
N ASP A 95 -6.20 -2.20 0.19
CA ASP A 95 -5.76 -2.61 -1.16
C ASP A 95 -4.28 -3.09 -1.17
N VAL A 96 -3.40 -2.40 -0.46
CA VAL A 96 -1.98 -2.80 -0.32
C VAL A 96 -1.86 -4.10 0.48
N MET A 97 -2.63 -4.25 1.55
CA MET A 97 -2.66 -5.48 2.34
C MET A 97 -3.16 -6.66 1.51
N ASP A 98 -4.23 -6.48 0.74
CA ASP A 98 -4.81 -7.50 -0.13
C ASP A 98 -3.81 -7.97 -1.17
N TYR A 99 -3.09 -7.03 -1.80
CA TYR A 99 -1.97 -7.36 -2.66
C TYR A 99 -0.99 -8.28 -1.90
N TYR A 100 -0.43 -7.89 -0.77
CA TYR A 100 0.53 -8.74 -0.05
C TYR A 100 -0.06 -10.08 0.41
N ASN A 101 -1.33 -10.11 0.79
CA ASN A 101 -2.05 -11.31 1.22
C ASN A 101 -2.11 -12.37 0.12
N GLU A 102 -2.31 -11.96 -1.12
CA GLU A 102 -2.30 -12.83 -2.30
C GLU A 102 -0.91 -13.37 -2.63
N PHE A 103 0.13 -12.59 -2.37
CA PHE A 103 1.51 -12.94 -2.69
C PHE A 103 2.22 -13.73 -1.59
N LEU A 104 1.74 -13.62 -0.34
CA LEU A 104 2.35 -14.29 0.80
C LEU A 104 2.48 -15.81 0.65
N PRO A 105 1.53 -16.55 0.05
CA PRO A 105 1.67 -17.98 -0.22
C PRO A 105 2.86 -18.35 -1.13
N LEU A 106 3.32 -17.41 -1.97
CA LEU A 106 4.46 -17.61 -2.87
C LEU A 106 5.80 -17.35 -2.17
N ALA A 107 5.78 -16.71 -1.00
CA ALA A 107 6.99 -16.33 -0.30
C ALA A 107 7.61 -17.55 0.41
N ILE A 108 8.83 -17.92 0.00
CA ILE A 108 9.57 -19.11 0.46
C ILE A 108 10.04 -18.96 1.92
N ASP A 109 10.29 -17.72 2.39
CA ASP A 109 10.85 -17.44 3.73
C ASP A 109 9.87 -16.75 4.68
N VAL A 110 8.55 -16.91 4.47
CA VAL A 110 7.52 -16.31 5.35
C VAL A 110 7.72 -16.73 6.79
N ASN A 111 8.18 -17.95 7.07
CA ASN A 111 8.35 -18.45 8.43
C ASN A 111 9.35 -17.65 9.26
N LYS A 112 10.37 -17.04 8.63
CA LYS A 112 11.35 -16.18 9.31
C LYS A 112 10.73 -14.84 9.72
N TYR A 113 9.80 -14.33 8.92
CA TYR A 113 9.18 -13.00 9.11
C TYR A 113 7.77 -13.06 9.72
N ALA A 114 7.17 -14.26 9.80
CA ALA A 114 5.79 -14.45 10.24
C ALA A 114 5.55 -13.94 11.67
N GLY A 115 6.50 -14.14 12.58
CA GLY A 115 6.40 -13.63 13.96
C GLY A 115 6.25 -12.11 13.99
N PRO A 116 7.26 -11.35 13.49
CA PRO A 116 7.18 -9.89 13.42
C PRO A 116 6.00 -9.37 12.60
N ILE A 117 5.64 -9.99 11.46
CA ILE A 117 4.44 -9.61 10.68
C ILE A 117 3.19 -9.72 11.56
N ASN A 118 3.01 -10.86 12.24
CA ASN A 118 1.83 -11.08 13.08
C ASN A 118 1.78 -10.17 14.30
N THR A 119 2.92 -9.72 14.83
CA THR A 119 2.95 -8.69 15.88
C THR A 119 2.34 -7.39 15.37
N HIS A 120 2.78 -6.89 14.22
CA HIS A 120 2.24 -5.65 13.64
C HIS A 120 0.76 -5.78 13.27
N LEU A 121 0.35 -6.91 12.66
CA LEU A 121 -1.06 -7.16 12.34
C LEU A 121 -1.95 -7.16 13.59
N ASN A 122 -1.50 -7.79 14.68
CA ASN A 122 -2.26 -7.77 15.94
C ASN A 122 -2.34 -6.36 16.55
N ASN A 123 -1.28 -5.56 16.44
CA ASN A 123 -1.31 -4.18 16.88
C ASN A 123 -2.31 -3.36 16.05
N ILE A 124 -2.25 -3.44 14.71
CA ILE A 124 -3.18 -2.75 13.81
C ILE A 124 -4.62 -3.12 14.14
N LYS A 125 -4.93 -4.42 14.28
CA LYS A 125 -6.27 -4.91 14.65
C LYS A 125 -6.76 -4.30 15.96
N ASN A 126 -5.91 -4.24 16.99
CA ASN A 126 -6.28 -3.69 18.28
C ASN A 126 -6.47 -2.17 18.24
N ILE A 127 -5.59 -1.45 17.53
CA ILE A 127 -5.69 0.00 17.36
C ILE A 127 -6.95 0.36 16.54
N GLN A 128 -7.25 -0.39 15.48
CA GLN A 128 -8.47 -0.21 14.68
C GLN A 128 -9.73 -0.34 15.54
N LYS A 129 -9.77 -1.34 16.45
CA LYS A 129 -10.89 -1.46 17.41
C LYS A 129 -11.01 -0.24 18.32
N ASN A 130 -9.88 0.33 18.76
CA ASN A 130 -9.89 1.55 19.56
C ASN A 130 -10.39 2.75 18.74
N LEU A 131 -9.96 2.90 17.48
CA LEU A 131 -10.46 3.95 16.58
C LEU A 131 -11.97 3.83 16.35
N ASN A 132 -12.47 2.61 16.13
CA ASN A 132 -13.90 2.37 15.97
C ASN A 132 -14.68 2.74 17.24
N ALA A 133 -14.15 2.40 18.42
CA ALA A 133 -14.76 2.78 19.70
C ALA A 133 -14.79 4.31 19.89
N ILE A 134 -13.69 5.00 19.56
CA ILE A 134 -13.60 6.47 19.59
C ILE A 134 -14.72 7.06 18.72
N MET A 135 -14.91 6.57 17.49
CA MET A 135 -15.95 7.06 16.58
C MET A 135 -17.37 6.80 17.06
N VAL A 136 -17.61 5.62 17.65
CA VAL A 136 -18.90 5.28 18.27
C VAL A 136 -19.25 6.26 19.41
N ASP A 137 -18.26 6.63 20.22
CA ASP A 137 -18.44 7.60 21.29
C ASP A 137 -18.66 9.02 20.74
N ALA A 138 -17.91 9.39 19.70
CA ALA A 138 -18.09 10.65 18.98
C ALA A 138 -19.52 10.82 18.48
N LYS A 139 -20.05 9.78 17.82
CA LYS A 139 -21.42 9.74 17.29
C LYS A 139 -22.48 9.98 18.38
N LYS A 140 -22.27 9.43 19.58
CA LYS A 140 -23.23 9.57 20.70
C LYS A 140 -23.18 10.93 21.38
N ASP A 141 -22.03 11.60 21.31
CA ASP A 141 -21.91 12.94 21.89
C ASP A 141 -22.74 13.94 21.07
N SER A 142 -23.58 14.72 21.74
CA SER A 142 -24.39 15.80 21.13
C SER A 142 -23.75 17.17 21.32
N THR A 143 -22.52 17.21 21.84
CA THR A 143 -21.78 18.44 22.10
C THR A 143 -21.13 18.95 20.82
N ASP A 144 -21.84 19.82 20.10
CA ASP A 144 -21.37 20.40 18.82
C ASP A 144 -20.40 21.58 19.00
N GLY A 145 -19.76 21.70 20.17
CA GLY A 145 -18.78 22.75 20.44
C GLY A 145 -17.47 22.48 19.70
N ILE A 146 -16.95 23.47 18.98
CA ILE A 146 -15.70 23.31 18.20
C ILE A 146 -14.51 22.82 19.05
N THR A 147 -14.42 23.25 20.31
CA THR A 147 -13.40 22.79 21.26
C THR A 147 -13.56 21.31 21.63
N HIS A 148 -14.79 20.81 21.71
CA HIS A 148 -15.04 19.40 21.96
C HIS A 148 -14.61 18.56 20.75
N LEU A 149 -15.01 18.97 19.54
CA LEU A 149 -14.58 18.33 18.29
C LEU A 149 -13.06 18.34 18.14
N GLN A 150 -12.41 19.45 18.48
CA GLN A 150 -10.95 19.56 18.48
C GLN A 150 -10.32 18.51 19.42
N ASN A 151 -10.73 18.45 20.68
CA ASN A 151 -10.15 17.50 21.64
C ASN A 151 -10.39 16.05 21.22
N PHE A 152 -11.60 15.74 20.75
CA PHE A 152 -11.93 14.43 20.18
C PHE A 152 -10.97 14.06 19.06
N TRP A 153 -10.74 14.99 18.14
CA TRP A 153 -9.97 14.72 16.95
C TRP A 153 -8.47 14.67 17.21
N ILE A 154 -7.98 15.34 18.26
CA ILE A 154 -6.63 15.14 18.79
C ILE A 154 -6.45 13.69 19.25
N ASP A 155 -7.38 13.14 20.05
CA ASP A 155 -7.33 11.75 20.53
C ASP A 155 -7.40 10.75 19.37
N TYR A 156 -8.26 11.04 18.38
CA TYR A 156 -8.38 10.23 17.18
C TYR A 156 -7.08 10.21 16.37
N ARG A 157 -6.48 11.37 16.07
CA ARG A 157 -5.23 11.49 15.32
C ARG A 157 -4.06 10.83 16.03
N GLU A 158 -3.96 10.96 17.35
CA GLU A 158 -2.92 10.27 18.15
C GLU A 158 -3.01 8.76 17.96
N THR A 159 -4.21 8.21 18.04
CA THR A 159 -4.48 6.78 17.85
C THR A 159 -4.22 6.36 16.41
N PHE A 160 -4.66 7.15 15.43
CA PHE A 160 -4.46 6.88 14.01
C PHE A 160 -2.97 6.93 13.61
N ASN A 161 -2.21 7.88 14.17
CA ASN A 161 -0.76 7.96 13.98
C ASN A 161 -0.04 6.70 14.49
N GLN A 162 -0.50 6.09 15.59
CA GLN A 162 0.02 4.80 16.04
C GLN A 162 -0.27 3.70 15.02
N GLN A 163 -1.49 3.68 14.47
CA GLN A 163 -1.87 2.71 13.45
C GLN A 163 -0.98 2.83 12.20
N LEU A 164 -0.75 4.05 11.72
CA LEU A 164 0.09 4.28 10.54
C LEU A 164 1.55 3.86 10.73
N LYS A 165 2.09 4.01 11.94
CA LYS A 165 3.44 3.51 12.27
C LYS A 165 3.51 1.98 12.18
N GLU A 166 2.45 1.30 12.62
CA GLU A 166 2.35 -0.15 12.49
C GLU A 166 2.20 -0.57 11.02
N TYR A 167 1.38 0.11 10.22
CA TYR A 167 1.27 -0.13 8.77
C TYR A 167 2.60 0.09 8.04
N THR A 168 3.30 1.19 8.33
CA THR A 168 4.61 1.48 7.73
C THR A 168 5.62 0.37 8.03
N SER A 169 5.65 -0.10 9.28
CA SER A 169 6.53 -1.20 9.70
C SER A 169 6.13 -2.52 9.04
N LEU A 170 4.83 -2.81 8.98
CA LEU A 170 4.27 -3.99 8.35
C LEU A 170 4.61 -4.05 6.86
N PHE A 171 4.37 -2.97 6.12
CA PHE A 171 4.60 -2.93 4.67
C PHE A 171 6.08 -3.05 4.33
N SER A 172 6.96 -2.37 5.07
CA SER A 172 8.41 -2.55 4.89
C SER A 172 8.83 -4.00 5.14
N LEU A 173 8.23 -4.66 6.15
CA LEU A 173 8.53 -6.05 6.47
C LEU A 173 7.97 -7.03 5.43
N LEU A 174 6.76 -6.79 4.90
CA LEU A 174 6.16 -7.57 3.84
C LEU A 174 6.94 -7.40 2.54
N ASN A 175 7.36 -6.18 2.21
CA ASN A 175 8.24 -5.87 1.09
C ASN A 175 9.57 -6.66 1.20
N GLN A 176 10.24 -6.59 2.36
CA GLN A 176 11.46 -7.38 2.62
C GLN A 176 11.23 -8.89 2.50
N THR A 177 10.11 -9.39 3.03
CA THR A 177 9.75 -10.81 2.95
C THR A 177 9.58 -11.23 1.49
N TYR A 178 8.96 -10.39 0.68
CA TYR A 178 8.77 -10.60 -0.75
C TYR A 178 10.10 -10.63 -1.51
N HIS A 179 10.97 -9.63 -1.27
CA HIS A 179 12.32 -9.56 -1.86
C HIS A 179 13.17 -10.79 -1.56
N VAL A 180 13.28 -11.17 -0.28
CA VAL A 180 14.10 -12.30 0.16
C VAL A 180 13.57 -13.61 -0.44
N SER A 181 12.25 -13.75 -0.50
CA SER A 181 11.62 -14.98 -0.98
C SER A 181 11.78 -15.24 -2.47
N LEU A 182 11.99 -14.20 -3.26
CA LEU A 182 12.09 -14.29 -4.72
C LEU A 182 13.52 -14.21 -5.23
N GLY A 183 14.48 -13.76 -4.40
CA GLY A 183 15.91 -13.78 -4.69
C GLY A 183 16.25 -13.18 -6.06
N ASN A 184 17.00 -13.92 -6.88
CA ASN A 184 17.43 -13.46 -8.20
C ASN A 184 16.29 -13.25 -9.20
N ALA A 185 15.08 -13.77 -8.97
CA ALA A 185 13.93 -13.52 -9.85
C ALA A 185 13.48 -12.05 -9.77
N PHE A 186 13.76 -11.37 -8.67
CA PHE A 186 13.48 -9.94 -8.49
C PHE A 186 14.59 -9.05 -9.04
N ALA A 187 15.84 -9.50 -9.01
CA ALA A 187 16.97 -8.79 -9.63
C ALA A 187 16.82 -8.61 -11.16
N VAL A 188 15.88 -9.33 -11.78
CA VAL A 188 15.49 -9.17 -13.20
C VAL A 188 14.17 -8.42 -13.38
N ASN A 189 13.52 -7.98 -12.30
CA ASN A 189 12.26 -7.25 -12.31
C ASN A 189 12.33 -6.01 -11.41
N GLU A 190 13.17 -5.04 -11.82
CA GLU A 190 13.37 -3.74 -11.16
C GLU A 190 12.05 -2.97 -10.97
N ALA A 191 11.07 -3.21 -11.86
CA ALA A 191 9.77 -2.58 -11.84
C ALA A 191 8.92 -2.95 -10.61
N SER A 192 8.85 -4.23 -10.27
CA SER A 192 8.11 -4.66 -9.07
C SER A 192 8.77 -4.12 -7.80
N GLU A 193 10.10 -4.09 -7.75
CA GLU A 193 10.86 -3.49 -6.65
C GLU A 193 10.54 -2.00 -6.49
N LEU A 194 10.47 -1.30 -7.62
CA LEU A 194 10.09 0.09 -7.68
C LEU A 194 8.73 0.37 -7.04
N VAL A 195 7.73 -0.42 -7.44
CA VAL A 195 6.35 -0.21 -7.03
C VAL A 195 6.23 -0.41 -5.52
N LEU A 196 6.84 -1.46 -4.98
CA LEU A 196 6.78 -1.76 -3.55
C LEU A 196 7.58 -0.77 -2.71
N ASN A 197 8.76 -0.33 -3.16
CA ASN A 197 9.52 0.72 -2.49
C ASN A 197 8.77 2.06 -2.50
N SER A 198 8.03 2.36 -3.57
CA SER A 198 7.22 3.58 -3.65
C SER A 198 6.08 3.58 -2.62
N VAL A 199 5.51 2.42 -2.28
CA VAL A 199 4.53 2.29 -1.18
C VAL A 199 5.17 2.71 0.15
N ASP A 200 6.37 2.22 0.45
CA ASP A 200 7.11 2.58 1.66
C ASP A 200 7.38 4.10 1.71
N ASP A 201 7.76 4.72 0.57
CA ASP A 201 7.98 6.16 0.46
C ASP A 201 6.70 6.98 0.74
N TYR A 202 5.57 6.61 0.13
CA TYR A 202 4.29 7.26 0.38
C TYR A 202 3.87 7.15 1.86
N MET A 203 4.00 5.95 2.44
CA MET A 203 3.68 5.72 3.84
C MET A 203 4.53 6.56 4.78
N ASN A 204 5.83 6.66 4.51
CA ASN A 204 6.74 7.48 5.30
C ASN A 204 6.35 8.96 5.26
N VAL A 205 6.06 9.51 4.08
CA VAL A 205 5.66 10.92 3.93
C VAL A 205 4.34 11.20 4.65
N ILE A 206 3.31 10.38 4.42
CA ILE A 206 2.00 10.54 5.05
C ILE A 206 2.10 10.40 6.58
N SER A 207 2.80 9.36 7.07
CA SER A 207 3.01 9.14 8.50
C SER A 207 3.77 10.29 9.16
N ASN A 208 4.79 10.86 8.51
CA ASN A 208 5.54 11.99 9.05
C ASN A 208 4.67 13.25 9.17
N MET A 209 3.81 13.51 8.19
CA MET A 209 2.90 14.65 8.24
C MET A 209 1.87 14.50 9.36
N ILE A 210 1.25 13.33 9.49
CA ILE A 210 0.30 13.07 10.57
C ILE A 210 0.99 13.14 11.93
N ASN A 211 2.21 12.62 12.06
CA ASN A 211 2.99 12.78 13.28
C ASN A 211 3.27 14.26 13.60
N SER A 212 3.62 15.08 12.61
CA SER A 212 3.81 16.52 12.80
C SER A 212 2.52 17.24 13.23
N LEU A 213 1.38 16.85 12.66
CA LEU A 213 0.07 17.36 13.09
C LEU A 213 -0.23 16.99 14.55
N VAL A 214 0.02 15.74 14.94
CA VAL A 214 -0.14 15.28 16.33
C VAL A 214 0.77 16.07 17.28
N GLU A 215 2.03 16.32 16.93
CA GLU A 215 2.96 17.09 17.77
C GLU A 215 2.56 18.55 17.97
N LYS A 216 1.84 19.14 17.00
CA LYS A 216 1.34 20.52 17.06
C LYS A 216 -0.03 20.62 17.75
N ASN A 217 -0.71 19.50 17.94
CA ASN A 217 -2.07 19.46 18.47
C ASN A 217 -2.11 19.64 20.00
N ILE A 218 -2.37 20.87 20.43
CA ILE A 218 -2.50 21.21 21.85
C ILE A 218 -3.99 21.33 22.22
N LYS A 219 -4.48 20.45 23.10
CA LYS A 219 -5.86 20.51 23.62
C LYS A 219 -6.15 21.88 24.23
N GLY A 220 -7.25 22.52 23.81
CA GLY A 220 -7.67 23.85 24.28
C GLY A 220 -6.94 25.04 23.66
N SER A 221 -6.11 24.84 22.62
CA SER A 221 -5.49 25.93 21.85
C SER A 221 -6.41 26.46 20.73
N LYS A 222 -6.13 27.68 20.24
CA LYS A 222 -6.85 28.26 19.09
C LYS A 222 -6.35 27.66 17.77
N GLU A 223 -7.28 27.56 16.83
CA GLU A 223 -7.25 26.72 15.64
C GLU A 223 -6.61 27.40 14.42
N THR A 224 -5.33 27.80 14.52
CA THR A 224 -4.70 28.64 13.47
C THR A 224 -3.71 27.93 12.53
N ASP A 225 -3.33 26.67 12.77
CA ASP A 225 -2.18 26.06 12.08
C ASP A 225 -2.49 24.73 11.34
N TYR A 226 -3.72 24.56 10.84
CA TYR A 226 -4.15 23.32 10.18
C TYR A 226 -3.88 23.32 8.65
N GLU A 227 -2.68 22.91 8.23
CA GLU A 227 -2.33 22.72 6.80
C GLU A 227 -2.86 21.39 6.24
N LEU A 228 -4.18 21.19 6.27
CA LEU A 228 -4.83 19.92 5.90
C LEU A 228 -4.76 19.60 4.40
N GLY A 229 -4.79 20.62 3.54
CA GLY A 229 -4.85 20.42 2.09
C GLY A 229 -3.65 19.66 1.53
N SER A 230 -2.46 19.84 2.12
CA SER A 230 -1.25 19.12 1.73
C SER A 230 -1.31 17.63 2.09
N LEU A 231 -1.90 17.30 3.25
CA LEU A 231 -2.10 15.91 3.67
C LEU A 231 -3.07 15.19 2.73
N ILE A 232 -4.23 15.79 2.47
CA ILE A 232 -5.25 15.22 1.58
C ILE A 232 -4.68 14.95 0.19
N ALA A 233 -3.90 15.88 -0.37
CA ALA A 233 -3.23 15.68 -1.67
C ALA A 233 -2.34 14.43 -1.72
N LYS A 234 -1.60 14.16 -0.64
CA LYS A 234 -0.69 13.02 -0.59
C LYS A 234 -1.43 11.71 -0.43
N ILE A 235 -2.51 11.71 0.34
CA ILE A 235 -3.42 10.56 0.44
C ILE A 235 -4.03 10.24 -0.93
N ASP A 236 -4.60 11.23 -1.62
CA ASP A 236 -5.17 11.06 -2.96
C ASP A 236 -4.12 10.57 -3.97
N GLY A 237 -2.90 11.12 -3.91
CA GLY A 237 -1.78 10.66 -4.72
C GLY A 237 -1.40 9.20 -4.45
N PHE A 238 -1.42 8.78 -3.20
CA PHE A 238 -1.14 7.40 -2.81
C PHE A 238 -2.23 6.44 -3.29
N GLY A 239 -3.51 6.78 -3.12
CA GLY A 239 -4.63 5.98 -3.62
C GLY A 239 -4.56 5.75 -5.13
N LYS A 240 -4.33 6.82 -5.90
CA LYS A 240 -4.14 6.72 -7.37
C LYS A 240 -2.93 5.89 -7.77
N PHE A 241 -1.85 5.97 -6.99
CA PHE A 241 -0.66 5.14 -7.22
C PHE A 241 -0.99 3.66 -7.02
N VAL A 242 -1.63 3.31 -5.90
CA VAL A 242 -1.99 1.92 -5.55
C VAL A 242 -2.98 1.34 -6.56
N ASP A 243 -4.06 2.06 -6.86
CA ASP A 243 -5.07 1.61 -7.84
C ASP A 243 -4.42 1.31 -9.20
N LYS A 244 -3.55 2.21 -9.67
CA LYS A 244 -2.92 2.06 -10.97
C LYS A 244 -1.85 0.98 -11.01
N HIS A 245 -1.05 0.82 -9.96
CA HIS A 245 0.14 -0.03 -10.01
C HIS A 245 0.03 -1.35 -9.27
N LEU A 246 -0.73 -1.42 -8.19
CA LEU A 246 -0.93 -2.66 -7.43
C LEU A 246 -2.25 -3.33 -7.83
N THR A 247 -3.34 -2.58 -7.97
CA THR A 247 -4.66 -3.16 -8.26
C THR A 247 -4.84 -3.43 -9.75
N THR A 248 -4.64 -2.44 -10.62
CA THR A 248 -4.84 -2.58 -12.07
C THR A 248 -3.80 -3.49 -12.72
N ASN A 249 -2.54 -3.39 -12.29
CA ASN A 249 -1.43 -4.18 -12.85
C ASN A 249 -1.16 -5.49 -12.06
N ARG A 250 -2.08 -5.88 -11.16
CA ARG A 250 -1.99 -7.05 -10.28
C ARG A 250 -1.55 -8.32 -11.02
N TYR A 251 -2.26 -8.68 -12.09
CA TYR A 251 -2.00 -9.87 -12.92
C TYR A 251 -0.59 -9.94 -13.50
N PHE A 252 0.02 -8.78 -13.77
CA PHE A 252 1.35 -8.71 -14.35
C PHE A 252 2.45 -8.84 -13.30
N ILE A 253 2.23 -8.25 -12.13
CA ILE A 253 3.13 -8.45 -11.00
C ILE A 253 3.15 -9.93 -10.57
N GLU A 254 1.99 -10.60 -10.60
CA GLU A 254 1.84 -12.06 -10.35
C GLU A 254 2.69 -12.94 -11.27
N ARG A 255 2.89 -12.51 -12.51
CA ARG A 255 3.58 -13.30 -13.53
C ARG A 255 5.02 -12.88 -13.78
N TYR A 256 5.52 -11.92 -12.97
CA TYR A 256 6.84 -11.31 -13.14
C TYR A 256 7.06 -10.79 -14.57
N TYR A 257 5.99 -10.36 -15.24
CA TYR A 257 6.01 -9.88 -16.60
C TYR A 257 4.85 -8.93 -16.82
N PHE A 258 5.12 -7.77 -17.42
CA PHE A 258 4.12 -6.72 -17.67
C PHE A 258 3.72 -6.71 -19.14
N GLU A 259 2.43 -6.65 -19.45
CA GLU A 259 1.97 -6.18 -20.78
C GLU A 259 1.53 -4.72 -20.63
N GLY A 260 2.07 -3.86 -21.50
CA GLY A 260 1.97 -2.41 -21.37
C GLY A 260 3.22 -1.80 -20.73
N ASP A 261 4.39 -2.17 -21.25
CA ASP A 261 5.72 -1.73 -20.80
C ASP A 261 5.81 -0.22 -20.54
N ALA A 262 5.08 0.61 -21.29
CA ALA A 262 5.21 2.06 -21.26
C ALA A 262 4.99 2.70 -19.87
N ASN A 263 4.01 2.28 -19.06
CA ASN A 263 3.72 2.95 -17.78
C ASN A 263 4.74 2.60 -16.68
N ILE A 264 5.28 1.40 -16.73
CA ILE A 264 6.23 0.87 -15.75
C ILE A 264 7.65 1.21 -16.15
N GLU A 265 7.96 1.16 -17.46
CA GLU A 265 9.17 1.75 -18.02
C GLU A 265 9.23 3.24 -17.72
N VAL A 266 8.12 3.97 -17.81
CA VAL A 266 8.04 5.37 -17.37
C VAL A 266 8.33 5.53 -15.88
N LEU A 267 7.75 4.69 -15.02
CA LEU A 267 8.03 4.75 -13.58
C LEU A 267 9.51 4.41 -13.30
N ASN A 268 10.06 3.37 -13.93
CA ASN A 268 11.47 2.98 -13.78
C ASN A 268 12.40 4.06 -14.31
N MET A 269 12.13 4.62 -15.49
CA MET A 269 12.87 5.76 -16.03
C MET A 269 12.80 6.97 -15.11
N PHE A 270 11.63 7.24 -14.52
CA PHE A 270 11.47 8.30 -13.53
C PHE A 270 12.35 8.04 -12.31
N TYR A 271 12.22 6.87 -11.70
CA TYR A 271 12.99 6.52 -10.52
C TYR A 271 14.50 6.39 -10.80
N GLN A 272 14.93 5.98 -11.99
CA GLN A 272 16.35 6.01 -12.38
C GLN A 272 16.85 7.45 -12.58
N SER A 273 16.00 8.33 -13.10
CA SER A 273 16.35 9.73 -13.37
C SER A 273 16.38 10.59 -12.11
N PHE A 274 15.59 10.21 -11.11
CA PHE A 274 15.40 10.96 -9.87
C PHE A 274 15.96 10.21 -8.64
N GLY A 275 15.97 8.90 -8.60
CA GLY A 275 16.37 8.12 -7.42
C GLY A 275 15.34 8.18 -6.30
N GLN A 276 15.49 7.27 -5.32
CA GLN A 276 14.60 7.18 -4.14
C GLN A 276 14.47 8.51 -3.39
N GLU A 277 15.58 9.18 -3.10
CA GLU A 277 15.56 10.44 -2.33
C GLU A 277 14.74 11.56 -3.00
N ASN A 278 14.80 11.67 -4.34
CA ASN A 278 14.01 12.69 -5.03
C ASN A 278 12.55 12.26 -5.21
N PHE A 279 12.24 10.95 -5.15
CA PHE A 279 10.85 10.49 -5.18
C PHE A 279 10.08 10.94 -3.93
N VAL A 280 10.69 10.80 -2.75
CA VAL A 280 10.15 11.36 -1.49
C VAL A 280 9.86 12.85 -1.64
N ALA A 281 10.82 13.60 -2.18
CA ALA A 281 10.64 15.03 -2.42
C ALA A 281 9.46 15.31 -3.38
N VAL A 282 9.27 14.50 -4.42
CA VAL A 282 8.13 14.62 -5.34
C VAL A 282 6.81 14.42 -4.61
N ILE A 283 6.70 13.41 -3.73
CA ILE A 283 5.51 13.21 -2.90
C ILE A 283 5.29 14.42 -1.98
N GLU A 284 6.35 14.94 -1.37
CA GLU A 284 6.29 16.13 -0.51
C GLU A 284 5.75 17.35 -1.26
N SER A 285 6.08 17.48 -2.55
CA SER A 285 5.65 18.58 -3.42
C SER A 285 4.20 18.50 -3.93
N LEU A 286 3.45 17.43 -3.58
CA LEU A 286 2.06 17.28 -3.97
C LEU A 286 1.16 18.30 -3.26
N GLU A 287 0.35 19.01 -4.04
CA GLU A 287 -0.62 20.01 -3.58
C GLU A 287 -2.01 19.79 -4.21
N TYR A 288 -3.06 20.00 -3.41
CA TYR A 288 -4.45 19.88 -3.83
C TYR A 288 -5.00 21.25 -4.22
N SER A 289 -5.45 21.39 -5.47
CA SER A 289 -6.09 22.61 -5.98
C SER A 289 -7.34 22.21 -6.76
N SER A 290 -8.52 22.60 -6.29
CA SER A 290 -9.78 22.56 -7.07
C SER A 290 -9.98 21.24 -7.82
N ASP A 291 -10.02 20.12 -7.09
CA ASP A 291 -10.16 18.74 -7.58
C ASP A 291 -9.04 18.24 -8.48
N VAL A 292 -7.92 18.96 -8.53
CA VAL A 292 -6.75 18.61 -9.32
C VAL A 292 -5.53 18.51 -8.39
N LEU A 293 -4.95 17.32 -8.37
CA LEU A 293 -3.65 17.08 -7.74
C LEU A 293 -2.55 17.66 -8.63
N THR A 294 -1.65 18.45 -8.03
CA THR A 294 -0.55 19.14 -8.71
C THR A 294 0.79 18.84 -8.05
N VAL A 295 1.86 18.79 -8.85
CA VAL A 295 3.25 18.62 -8.39
C VAL A 295 3.96 19.95 -8.58
N ASN A 296 4.50 20.51 -7.50
CA ASN A 296 5.33 21.70 -7.60
C ASN A 296 6.77 21.33 -7.95
N TYR A 297 7.19 21.68 -9.16
CA TYR A 297 8.53 21.33 -9.63
C TYR A 297 9.62 21.98 -8.76
N PHE A 298 10.65 21.20 -8.43
CA PHE A 298 11.86 21.68 -7.77
C PHE A 298 12.60 22.69 -8.67
N THR A 299 12.25 23.96 -8.56
CA THR A 299 12.89 25.05 -9.33
C THR A 299 14.27 25.44 -8.78
N GLY A 300 14.77 24.77 -7.74
CA GLY A 300 16.03 25.10 -7.05
C GLY A 300 17.26 24.30 -7.46
N GLN A 301 17.11 23.20 -8.21
CA GLN A 301 18.24 22.45 -8.77
C GLN A 301 18.20 22.56 -10.28
N ASN A 302 19.37 22.72 -10.91
CA ASN A 302 19.54 22.64 -12.38
C ASN A 302 19.17 21.23 -12.84
N LEU A 303 17.87 20.96 -12.95
CA LEU A 303 17.33 19.77 -13.55
C LEU A 303 17.57 19.92 -15.06
N ASP A 304 18.41 19.05 -15.59
CA ASP A 304 18.59 18.90 -17.04
C ASP A 304 17.21 18.83 -17.72
N SER A 305 17.12 19.39 -18.92
CA SER A 305 15.98 19.34 -19.84
C SER A 305 15.29 17.97 -19.92
N THR A 306 16.04 16.88 -19.83
CA THR A 306 15.53 15.49 -19.74
C THR A 306 14.68 15.29 -18.47
N LYS A 307 15.16 15.74 -17.31
CA LYS A 307 14.46 15.63 -16.03
C LYS A 307 13.20 16.49 -16.01
N LEU A 308 13.22 17.68 -16.63
CA LEU A 308 12.03 18.53 -16.76
C LEU A 308 10.94 17.89 -17.65
N ALA A 309 11.33 17.15 -18.69
CA ALA A 309 10.40 16.41 -19.54
C ALA A 309 9.76 15.22 -18.80
N ILE A 310 10.52 14.51 -17.97
CA ILE A 310 10.00 13.38 -17.19
C ILE A 310 9.10 13.87 -16.04
N ALA A 311 9.42 15.00 -15.40
CA ALA A 311 8.56 15.59 -14.39
C ALA A 311 7.18 16.01 -14.98
N LYS A 312 7.12 16.36 -16.27
CA LYS A 312 5.84 16.56 -16.98
C LYS A 312 5.08 15.25 -17.22
N ILE A 313 5.76 14.12 -17.40
CA ILE A 313 5.14 12.79 -17.52
C ILE A 313 4.52 12.36 -16.18
N VAL A 314 5.17 12.65 -15.05
CA VAL A 314 4.60 12.37 -13.71
C VAL A 314 3.32 13.16 -13.44
N LYS A 315 3.22 14.40 -13.94
CA LYS A 315 1.97 15.17 -13.93
C LYS A 315 0.83 14.46 -14.67
N THR A 316 1.14 13.75 -15.75
CA THR A 316 0.17 12.93 -16.49
C THR A 316 -0.20 11.68 -15.70
N PHE A 317 0.78 11.05 -15.05
CA PHE A 317 0.57 9.85 -14.24
C PHE A 317 -0.41 10.07 -13.09
N ILE A 318 -0.24 11.19 -12.37
CA ILE A 318 -1.07 11.60 -11.23
C ILE A 318 -2.49 12.00 -11.63
N LYS A 319 -2.71 12.37 -12.90
CA LYS A 319 -4.03 12.77 -13.40
C LYS A 319 -4.89 11.61 -13.90
N GLY A 320 -4.38 10.39 -13.90
CA GLY A 320 -5.12 9.23 -14.43
C GLY A 320 -5.31 9.24 -15.96
N ASP A 321 -4.80 10.26 -16.67
CA ASP A 321 -4.93 10.38 -18.13
C ASP A 321 -3.78 9.64 -18.83
N ALA A 322 -3.89 8.33 -19.00
CA ALA A 322 -3.03 7.54 -19.90
C ALA A 322 -3.84 6.47 -20.63
#